data_AF-A0A9X1TUC9-F1
#
_entry.id   AF-A0A9X1TUC9-F1
#
_cell.length_a   1.000
_cell.length_b   1.000
_cell.length_c   1.000
_cell.angle_alpha   90.00
_cell.angle_beta   90.00
_cell.angle_gamma   90.00
#
_symmetry.space_group_name_H-M   'P 1'
#
loop_
_entity.id
_entity.type
_entity.pdbx_description
1 polymer ?
#
loop_
_entity_poly.entity_id
_entity_poly.type
_entity_poly.pdbx_seq_one_letter_code
_entity_poly.pdbx_strand_id
1 'polypeptide(L)' 'MVITRQDRNIIIEASDSINMGAVQKVIDYINILEIVAKNQGSEEQASDLAELVNKSWWSENKSRFLP' A
#
# COMPACT_ATOMS: atom_id res chain seq x y z
N MET A 1 9.23 -14.89 -20.19
CA MET A 1 9.06 -14.56 -18.78
C MET A 1 9.08 -15.87 -18.02
N VAL A 2 10.06 -16.05 -17.14
CA VAL A 2 10.18 -17.25 -16.30
C VAL A 2 10.05 -16.79 -14.86
N ILE A 3 9.18 -17.44 -14.10
CA ILE A 3 8.98 -17.16 -12.68
C ILE A 3 9.42 -18.41 -11.93
N THR A 4 10.45 -18.28 -11.09
CA THR A 4 10.95 -19.37 -10.26
C THR A 4 10.84 -19.00 -8.79
N ARG A 5 10.59 -20.01 -7.94
CA ARG A 5 10.71 -19.88 -6.49
C ARG A 5 12.00 -20.57 -6.08
N GLN A 6 12.91 -19.81 -5.47
CA GLN A 6 14.16 -20.33 -4.91
C GLN A 6 14.16 -20.02 -3.42
N ASP A 7 14.02 -21.06 -2.59
CA ASP A 7 13.86 -20.96 -1.14
C ASP A 7 12.70 -20.01 -0.74
N ARG A 8 13.04 -18.88 -0.10
CA ARG A 8 12.10 -17.84 0.33
C ARG A 8 11.94 -16.70 -0.69
N ASN A 9 12.62 -16.78 -1.83
CA ASN A 9 12.65 -15.73 -2.85
C ASN A 9 11.82 -16.12 -4.08
N ILE A 10 11.23 -15.12 -4.73
CA ILE A 10 10.62 -15.23 -6.05
C ILE A 10 11.53 -14.49 -7.03
N ILE A 11 11.99 -15.19 -8.08
CA ILE A 11 12.82 -14.62 -9.14
C ILE A 11 11.95 -14.48 -10.39
N ILE A 12 11.92 -13.28 -10.97
CA ILE A 12 11.20 -12.97 -12.21
C ILE A 12 12.22 -12.61 -13.27
N GLU A 13 12.37 -13.48 -14.26
CA GLU A 13 13.23 -13.25 -15.42
C GLU A 13 12.39 -12.75 -16.60
N ALA A 14 12.78 -11.59 -17.14
CA ALA A 14 12.13 -10.95 -18.27
C ALA A 14 13.16 -10.57 -19.36
N SER A 15 12.68 -10.42 -20.60
CA SER A 15 13.51 -9.92 -21.71
C SER A 15 13.91 -8.47 -21.46
N ASP A 16 15.08 -8.07 -21.95
CA ASP A 16 15.59 -6.70 -21.92
C ASP A 16 14.68 -5.68 -22.64
N SER A 17 13.83 -6.14 -23.57
CA SER A 17 12.85 -5.32 -24.28
C SER A 17 11.63 -4.90 -23.45
N ILE A 18 11.56 -5.27 -22.16
CA ILE A 18 10.40 -4.99 -21.31
C ILE A 18 10.33 -3.52 -20.91
N ASN A 19 9.11 -2.97 -20.87
CA ASN A 19 8.89 -1.61 -20.38
C ASN A 19 9.12 -1.55 -18.86
N MET A 20 10.26 -0.99 -18.45
CA MET A 20 10.63 -0.87 -17.04
C MET A 20 9.63 -0.05 -16.20
N GLY A 21 8.92 0.92 -16.79
CA GLY A 21 7.87 1.67 -16.10
C GLY A 21 6.63 0.82 -15.77
N ALA A 22 6.30 -0.15 -16.64
CA ALA A 22 5.25 -1.11 -16.34
C ALA A 22 5.70 -2.13 -15.27
N VAL A 23 6.97 -2.54 -15.31
CA VAL A 23 7.58 -3.43 -14.30
C VAL A 23 7.54 -2.78 -12.91
N GLN A 24 7.92 -1.51 -12.80
CA GLN A 24 7.89 -0.79 -11.53
C GLN A 24 6.50 -0.82 -10.88
N LYS A 25 5.42 -0.63 -11.65
CA LYS A 25 4.04 -0.70 -11.14
C LYS A 25 3.69 -2.05 -10.55
N VAL A 26 4.17 -3.14 -11.17
CA VAL A 26 3.95 -4.51 -10.66
C VAL A 26 4.72 -4.72 -9.36
N ILE A 27 5.97 -4.24 -9.28
CA ILE A 27 6.78 -4.29 -8.06
C ILE A 27 6.13 -3.48 -6.93
N ASP A 28 5.64 -2.28 -7.21
CA ASP A 28 4.95 -1.44 -6.23
C ASP A 28 3.70 -2.14 -5.69
N TYR A 29 2.94 -2.83 -6.54
CA TYR A 29 1.79 -3.61 -6.12
C TYR A 29 2.17 -4.81 -5.23
N ILE A 30 3.23 -5.54 -5.58
CA ILE A 30 3.76 -6.64 -4.75
C ILE A 30 4.19 -6.10 -3.37
N ASN A 31 4.85 -4.96 -3.32
CA ASN A 31 5.24 -4.32 -2.06
C ASN A 31 4.03 -3.97 -1.20
N ILE A 32 2.95 -3.46 -1.80
CA ILE A 32 1.69 -3.20 -1.07
C ILE A 32 1.14 -4.50 -0.50
N LEU A 33 1.09 -5.58 -1.29
CA LEU A 33 0.61 -6.88 -0.82
C LEU A 33 1.48 -7.43 0.32
N GLU A 34 2.80 -7.27 0.27
CA GLU A 34 3.69 -7.68 1.35
C GLU A 34 3.51 -6.84 2.62
N ILE A 35 3.32 -5.53 2.47
CA ILE A 35 3.04 -4.63 3.60
C ILE A 35 1.71 -5.04 4.23
N VAL A 36 0.66 -5.24 3.44
CA VAL A 36 -0.66 -5.67 3.92
C VAL A 36 -0.59 -7.06 4.56
N ALA A 37 0.17 -8.00 3.99
CA ALA A 37 0.35 -9.34 4.57
C ALA A 37 1.11 -9.32 5.91
N LYS A 38 1.99 -8.33 6.13
CA LYS A 38 2.67 -8.10 7.42
C LYS A 38 1.84 -7.24 8.38
N ASN A 39 0.88 -6.50 7.86
CA ASN A 39 0.02 -5.63 8.65
C ASN A 39 -1.05 -6.48 9.34
N GLN A 40 -1.07 -6.45 10.67
CA GLN A 40 -2.10 -7.13 11.47
C GLN A 40 -3.36 -6.28 11.62
N GLY A 41 -3.36 -5.06 11.07
CA GLY A 41 -4.50 -4.16 11.08
C GLY A 41 -5.53 -4.55 10.02
N SER A 42 -6.79 -4.74 10.41
CA SER A 42 -7.89 -4.90 9.46
C SER A 42 -8.20 -3.58 8.75
N GLU A 43 -8.82 -3.66 7.57
CA GLU A 43 -9.33 -2.49 6.86
C GLU A 43 -10.32 -1.67 7.71
N GLU A 44 -11.10 -2.37 8.53
CA GLU A 44 -11.99 -1.77 9.54
C GLU A 44 -11.20 -0.92 10.55
N GLN A 45 -10.09 -1.43 11.10
CA GLN A 45 -9.23 -0.67 12.02
C GLN A 45 -8.59 0.56 11.36
N ALA A 46 -8.25 0.48 10.07
CA ALA A 46 -7.75 1.63 9.32
C ALA A 46 -8.85 2.69 9.11
N SER A 47 -10.08 2.26 8.80
CA SER A 47 -11.24 3.13 8.65
C SER A 47 -11.61 3.82 9.97
N ASP A 48 -11.66 3.08 11.07
CA ASP A 48 -11.95 3.60 12.41
C ASP A 48 -10.92 4.65 12.84
N LEU A 49 -9.64 4.40 12.56
CA LEU A 49 -8.57 5.34 12.83
C LEU A 49 -8.73 6.62 12.00
N ALA A 50 -9.04 6.50 10.71
CA ALA A 50 -9.26 7.64 9.82
C ALA A 50 -10.44 8.50 10.28
N GLU A 51 -11.55 7.87 10.69
CA GLU A 51 -12.72 8.59 11.21
C GLU A 51 -12.40 9.31 12.53
N LEU A 52 -11.66 8.66 13.44
CA LEU A 52 -11.26 9.24 14.72
C LEU A 52 -10.32 10.44 14.53
N VAL A 53 -9.34 10.33 13.63
CA VAL A 53 -8.44 11.43 13.28
C VAL A 53 -9.21 12.60 12.67
N ASN A 54 -10.13 12.34 11.74
CA ASN A 54 -10.94 13.39 11.11
C ASN A 54 -11.85 14.10 12.13
N LYS A 55 -12.52 13.35 13.02
CA LYS A 55 -13.36 13.92 14.08
C LYS A 55 -12.54 14.79 15.04
N SER A 56 -11.37 14.31 15.45
CA SER A 56 -10.47 15.02 16.36
C SER A 56 -9.97 16.32 15.73
N TRP A 57 -9.44 16.22 14.51
CA TRP A 57 -8.97 17.38 13.75
C TRP A 57 -10.09 18.40 13.53
N TRP A 58 -11.29 17.96 13.14
CA TRP A 58 -12.43 18.85 12.92
C TRP A 58 -12.85 19.54 14.22
N SER A 59 -12.91 18.82 15.34
CA SER A 59 -13.27 19.40 16.64
C SER A 59 -12.33 20.54 17.05
N GLU A 60 -11.02 20.35 16.83
CA GLU A 60 -9.98 21.33 17.14
C GLU A 60 -9.96 22.53 16.19
N ASN A 61 -10.34 22.33 14.92
CA ASN A 61 -10.14 23.32 13.87
C ASN A 61 -11.44 23.97 13.37
N LYS A 62 -12.63 23.48 13.72
CA LYS A 62 -13.92 23.98 13.21
C LYS A 62 -14.14 25.48 13.44
N SER A 63 -13.60 26.05 14.52
CA SER A 63 -13.70 27.49 14.82
C SER A 63 -13.00 28.37 13.79
N ARG A 64 -12.11 27.80 12.97
CA ARG A 64 -11.44 28.50 11.86
C ARG A 64 -12.31 28.53 10.60
N PHE A 65 -13.34 27.70 10.53
CA PHE A 65 -14.14 27.47 9.32
C PHE A 65 -15.62 27.81 9.50
N LEU A 66 -16.11 27.92 10.73
CA LEU A 66 -17.47 28.30 11.04
C LEU A 66 -17.50 29.73 11.62
N PRO A 67 -18.47 30.58 11.22
CA PRO A 67 -18.58 31.96 11.68
C PRO A 67 -18.89 32.10 13.18
#